data_AF-A0A388KAP3-F1
#
_entry.id   AF-A0A388KAP3-F1
#
_cell.length_a   1.000
_cell.length_b   1.000
_cell.length_c   1.000
_cell.angle_alpha   90.00
_cell.angle_beta   90.00
_cell.angle_gamma   90.00
#
_symmetry.space_group_name_H-M   'P 1'
#
loop_
_entity.id
_entity.type
_entity.pdbx_description
1 polymer ?
#
loop_
_entity_poly.entity_id
_entity_poly.type
_entity_poly.pdbx_seq_one_letter_code
_entity_poly.pdbx_strand_id
1 'polypeptide(L)'
;MKTDLLKLHPVRMDMMKTDRMKINHIKIDPMTMDLNRLPNQNCLIELVEFARYMQMAEHKREFYELIDPERRCHLFFDMEFDTQLNRGVDGDAMVETVVGIISSLIPTQFPGLYGLEDAWILDTDSSREKKFSRHLLVKIPGMMFNNIAHVNKFVSMICNHIKCNRGKVLSYDKLFVEKRQGPGLFIDLNVYKSKQLMRLPFSTKQRLSSFLRPTGRFGTPAFTIHNLQELRKIFISETNVDICQDPELFNGEKGEIDTGCVLQSDNFHTSTVGSSSCAI
;
A
#
# COMPACT_ATOMS: atom_id res chain seq x y z
N MET A 1 -20.66 16.48 -30.17
CA MET A 1 -20.46 16.42 -28.71
C MET A 1 -19.00 16.71 -28.44
N LYS A 2 -18.67 17.82 -27.76
CA LYS A 2 -17.30 18.10 -27.30
C LYS A 2 -17.04 17.19 -26.11
N THR A 3 -16.12 16.25 -26.23
CA THR A 3 -15.61 15.47 -25.11
C THR A 3 -14.59 16.34 -24.38
N ASP A 4 -14.95 16.81 -23.19
CA ASP A 4 -14.02 17.52 -22.32
C ASP A 4 -12.92 16.55 -21.90
N LEU A 5 -11.69 16.86 -22.33
CA LEU A 5 -10.48 16.19 -21.87
C LEU A 5 -10.30 16.49 -20.37
N LEU A 6 -10.54 15.50 -19.53
CA LEU A 6 -10.18 15.52 -18.10
C LEU A 6 -8.68 15.81 -17.99
N LYS A 7 -8.34 17.04 -17.60
CA LYS A 7 -6.97 17.44 -17.25
C LYS A 7 -6.64 16.84 -15.90
N LEU A 8 -5.95 15.69 -15.88
CA LEU A 8 -5.36 15.14 -14.66
C LEU A 8 -3.90 15.57 -14.52
N HIS A 9 -3.52 15.94 -13.30
CA HIS A 9 -2.19 16.42 -12.96
C HIS A 9 -1.20 15.23 -12.76
N PRO A 10 0.07 15.35 -13.17
CA PRO A 10 1.09 14.31 -12.97
C PRO A 10 1.23 13.90 -11.49
N VAL A 11 1.60 12.64 -11.23
CA VAL A 11 2.09 12.23 -9.90
C VAL A 11 3.39 12.99 -9.63
N ARG A 12 3.40 13.78 -8.57
CA ARG A 12 4.51 14.69 -8.26
C ARG A 12 5.53 13.97 -7.37
N MET A 13 6.71 13.67 -7.93
CA MET A 13 7.85 13.21 -7.15
C MET A 13 8.67 14.42 -6.70
N ASP A 14 8.54 14.82 -5.42
CA ASP A 14 9.25 15.96 -4.88
C ASP A 14 10.50 15.52 -4.09
N MET A 15 11.66 16.08 -4.44
CA MET A 15 12.89 15.96 -3.65
C MET A 15 12.82 16.94 -2.47
N MET A 16 12.93 16.46 -1.23
CA MET A 16 12.96 17.35 -0.07
C MET A 16 14.31 18.07 0.04
N LYS A 17 14.31 19.39 -0.15
CA LYS A 17 15.37 20.28 0.34
C LYS A 17 14.89 20.94 1.62
N THR A 18 15.44 20.57 2.77
CA THR A 18 15.10 21.22 4.04
C THR A 18 16.00 22.42 4.26
N ASP A 19 15.53 23.60 3.88
CA ASP A 19 15.76 24.81 4.67
C ASP A 19 14.51 25.69 4.59
N ARG A 20 13.69 25.57 5.64
CA ARG A 20 12.39 26.21 5.87
C ARG A 20 11.28 25.75 4.90
N MET A 21 10.09 25.54 5.45
CA MET A 21 8.86 25.33 4.69
C MET A 21 8.71 26.41 3.60
N LYS A 22 9.08 26.06 2.36
CA LYS A 22 8.71 26.75 1.13
C LYS A 22 8.56 25.68 0.06
N ILE A 23 7.30 25.39 -0.26
CA ILE A 23 6.91 24.65 -1.46
C ILE A 23 7.42 25.47 -2.63
N ASN A 24 8.49 25.01 -3.27
CA ASN A 24 9.00 25.61 -4.49
C ASN A 24 9.22 24.52 -5.54
N HIS A 25 8.68 24.80 -6.72
CA HIS A 25 8.78 24.04 -7.95
C HIS A 25 10.20 23.55 -8.23
N ILE A 26 10.34 22.27 -8.57
CA ILE A 26 11.55 21.74 -9.22
C ILE A 26 11.19 21.40 -10.67
N LYS A 27 11.98 21.95 -11.59
CA LYS A 27 11.97 21.70 -13.02
C LYS A 27 13.09 20.67 -13.30
N ILE A 28 12.77 19.58 -13.98
CA ILE A 28 13.75 18.63 -14.51
C ILE A 28 13.68 18.77 -16.03
N ASP A 29 14.78 19.16 -16.68
CA ASP A 29 14.84 19.27 -18.13
C ASP A 29 14.80 17.88 -18.78
N PRO A 30 13.86 17.60 -19.70
CA PRO A 30 13.90 16.38 -20.49
C PRO A 30 15.04 16.49 -21.52
N MET A 31 15.98 15.54 -21.50
CA MET A 31 16.74 15.25 -22.72
C MET A 31 15.73 14.88 -23.81
N THR A 32 15.74 15.64 -24.89
CA THR A 32 14.89 15.51 -26.06
C THR A 32 15.09 14.15 -26.72
N MET A 33 14.20 13.21 -26.46
CA MET A 33 13.88 12.13 -27.39
C MET A 33 12.60 12.53 -28.13
N ASP A 34 12.59 12.37 -29.45
CA ASP A 34 11.46 12.73 -30.32
C ASP A 34 10.25 11.84 -30.02
N LEU A 35 9.39 12.33 -29.12
CA LEU A 35 8.22 11.67 -28.53
C LEU A 35 6.97 11.73 -29.42
N ASN A 36 7.06 12.31 -30.62
CA ASN A 36 5.90 12.65 -31.45
C ASN A 36 5.19 11.46 -32.16
N ARG A 37 5.46 10.20 -31.75
CA ARG A 37 4.90 9.02 -32.44
C ARG A 37 4.21 7.97 -31.57
N LEU A 38 4.01 8.17 -30.26
CA LEU A 38 3.39 7.15 -29.41
C LEU A 38 2.27 7.71 -28.50
N PRO A 39 1.09 7.06 -28.43
CA PRO A 39 -0.09 7.56 -27.72
C PRO A 39 0.02 7.55 -26.17
N ASN A 40 1.11 7.05 -25.58
CA ASN A 40 1.28 6.84 -24.13
C ASN A 40 2.48 7.62 -23.54
N GLN A 41 2.66 8.90 -23.88
CA GLN A 41 3.80 9.72 -23.43
C GLN A 41 3.94 9.81 -21.90
N ASN A 42 2.85 9.84 -21.13
CA ASN A 42 2.91 9.99 -19.67
C ASN A 42 3.47 8.75 -18.95
N CYS A 43 3.11 7.54 -19.39
CA CYS A 43 3.67 6.31 -18.83
C CYS A 43 5.17 6.21 -19.11
N LEU A 44 5.62 6.64 -20.29
CA LEU A 44 7.05 6.67 -20.62
C LEU A 44 7.83 7.63 -19.73
N ILE A 45 7.24 8.78 -19.36
CA ILE A 45 7.85 9.73 -18.43
C ILE A 45 8.04 9.08 -17.05
N GLU A 46 7.01 8.43 -16.49
CA GLU A 46 7.11 7.72 -15.21
C GLU A 46 8.21 6.65 -15.20
N LEU A 47 8.33 5.89 -16.29
CA LEU A 47 9.36 4.85 -16.45
C LEU A 47 10.78 5.43 -16.56
N VAL A 48 10.95 6.51 -17.31
CA VAL A 48 12.24 7.21 -17.43
C VAL A 48 12.65 7.82 -16.10
N GLU A 49 11.71 8.43 -15.37
CA GLU A 49 11.97 8.99 -14.05
C GLU A 49 12.33 7.90 -13.02
N PHE A 50 11.64 6.76 -13.04
CA PHE A 50 12.03 5.64 -12.17
C PHE A 50 13.38 5.03 -12.57
N ALA A 51 13.68 4.90 -13.88
CA ALA A 51 14.98 4.44 -14.33
C ALA A 51 16.11 5.38 -13.88
N ARG A 52 15.88 6.70 -13.95
CA ARG A 52 16.79 7.71 -13.37
C ARG A 52 16.93 7.53 -11.87
N TYR A 53 15.81 7.40 -11.16
CA TYR A 53 15.78 7.12 -9.73
C TYR A 53 16.59 5.86 -9.37
N MET A 54 16.45 4.77 -10.12
CA MET A 54 17.20 3.52 -9.88
C MET A 54 18.69 3.65 -10.18
N GLN A 55 19.08 4.54 -11.10
CA GLN A 55 20.48 4.87 -11.38
C GLN A 55 21.09 5.82 -10.35
N MET A 56 20.29 6.52 -9.53
CA MET A 56 20.82 7.35 -8.45
C MET A 56 21.53 6.49 -7.41
N ALA A 57 22.68 6.98 -6.95
CA ALA A 57 23.40 6.37 -5.84
C ALA A 57 22.46 6.25 -4.63
N GLU A 58 22.46 5.09 -3.97
CA GLU A 58 21.38 4.75 -3.03
C GLU A 58 21.24 5.76 -1.88
N HIS A 59 22.36 6.29 -1.38
CA HIS A 59 22.39 7.31 -0.32
C HIS A 59 21.78 8.67 -0.71
N LYS A 60 21.47 8.88 -2.00
CA LYS A 60 20.79 10.08 -2.51
C LYS A 60 19.30 9.85 -2.76
N ARG A 61 18.80 8.62 -2.55
CA ARG A 61 17.40 8.27 -2.78
C ARG A 61 16.56 8.59 -1.55
N GLU A 62 16.22 9.86 -1.34
CA GLU A 62 15.36 10.30 -0.22
C GLU A 62 13.98 10.77 -0.74
N PHE A 63 13.25 9.88 -1.44
CA PHE A 63 12.02 10.22 -2.12
C PHE A 63 10.78 9.70 -1.38
N TYR A 64 9.74 10.52 -1.41
CA TYR A 64 8.45 10.25 -0.80
C TYR A 64 7.36 10.59 -1.80
N GLU A 65 6.35 9.75 -1.85
CA GLU A 65 5.08 10.04 -2.49
C GLU A 65 4.22 10.90 -1.56
N LEU A 66 3.74 12.03 -2.07
CA LEU A 66 2.70 12.82 -1.40
C LEU A 66 1.35 12.22 -1.74
N ILE A 67 0.67 11.63 -0.75
CA ILE A 67 -0.68 11.10 -0.94
C ILE A 67 -1.66 12.27 -0.88
N ASP A 68 -2.22 12.60 -2.05
CA ASP A 68 -3.21 13.66 -2.20
C ASP A 68 -4.56 13.19 -1.60
N PRO A 69 -5.12 13.91 -0.60
CA PRO A 69 -6.38 13.52 0.02
C PRO A 69 -7.58 13.53 -0.93
N GLU A 70 -7.47 14.15 -2.11
CA GLU A 70 -8.54 14.20 -3.11
C GLU A 70 -8.35 13.21 -4.26
N ARG A 71 -7.27 12.42 -4.25
CA ARG A 71 -6.99 11.43 -5.31
C ARG A 71 -7.25 10.01 -4.86
N ARG A 72 -7.67 9.19 -5.82
CA ARG A 72 -7.80 7.75 -5.65
C ARG A 72 -6.46 7.15 -5.29
N CYS A 73 -6.49 6.14 -4.42
CA CYS A 73 -5.30 5.43 -3.99
C CYS A 73 -5.58 3.97 -3.68
N HIS A 74 -4.53 3.16 -3.73
CA HIS A 74 -4.54 1.76 -3.37
C HIS A 74 -4.52 1.59 -1.85
N LEU A 75 -4.90 0.41 -1.39
CA LEU A 75 -4.81 0.05 0.01
C LEU A 75 -3.34 -0.07 0.41
N PHE A 76 -2.94 0.57 1.50
CA PHE A 76 -1.60 0.44 2.06
C PHE A 76 -1.65 0.36 3.57
N PHE A 77 -0.58 -0.16 4.18
CA PHE A 77 -0.39 -0.26 5.62
C PHE A 77 1.04 0.16 5.97
N ASP A 78 1.18 0.86 7.08
CA ASP A 78 2.45 1.02 7.79
C ASP A 78 2.41 0.19 9.07
N MET A 79 3.44 -0.62 9.29
CA MET A 79 3.52 -1.57 10.39
C MET A 79 4.87 -1.48 11.06
N GLU A 80 4.88 -1.21 12.36
CA GLU A 80 6.12 -1.03 13.10
C GLU A 80 6.03 -1.38 14.58
N PHE A 81 7.16 -1.81 15.13
CA PHE A 81 7.36 -1.94 16.56
C PHE A 81 8.82 -1.76 16.95
N ASP A 82 9.03 -1.43 18.22
CA ASP A 82 10.37 -1.38 18.83
C ASP A 82 10.80 -2.82 19.18
N THR A 83 11.88 -3.30 18.58
CA THR A 83 12.36 -4.68 18.77
C THR A 83 12.91 -4.92 20.18
N GLN A 84 13.31 -3.86 20.90
CA GLN A 84 13.81 -3.98 22.26
C GLN A 84 12.66 -4.19 23.26
N LEU A 85 11.50 -3.56 23.00
CA LEU A 85 10.27 -3.74 23.80
C LEU A 85 9.53 -5.04 23.44
N ASN A 86 9.74 -5.57 22.24
CA ASN A 86 9.00 -6.71 21.70
C ASN A 86 9.94 -7.86 21.32
N ARG A 87 10.73 -8.32 22.30
CA ARG A 87 11.72 -9.39 22.07
C ARG A 87 11.04 -10.71 21.71
N GLY A 88 11.54 -11.39 20.69
CA GLY A 88 11.00 -12.67 20.24
C GLY A 88 9.71 -12.57 19.44
N VAL A 89 9.21 -11.36 19.16
CA VAL A 89 8.07 -11.16 18.27
C VAL A 89 8.49 -11.39 16.83
N ASP A 90 7.77 -12.27 16.15
CA ASP A 90 7.93 -12.57 14.74
C ASP A 90 7.09 -11.61 13.87
N GLY A 91 7.73 -10.54 13.41
CA GLY A 91 7.09 -9.55 12.56
C GLY A 91 6.65 -10.08 11.19
N ASP A 92 7.31 -11.12 10.66
CA ASP A 92 6.94 -11.71 9.38
C ASP A 92 5.64 -12.49 9.50
N ALA A 93 5.50 -13.29 10.56
CA ALA A 93 4.26 -13.98 10.88
C ALA A 93 3.11 -13.01 11.22
N MET A 94 3.40 -11.83 11.76
CA MET A 94 2.40 -10.78 11.97
C MET A 94 1.91 -10.19 10.64
N VAL A 95 2.80 -9.90 9.69
CA VAL A 95 2.43 -9.41 8.34
C VAL A 95 1.55 -10.44 7.63
N GLU A 96 1.91 -11.73 7.66
CA GLU A 96 1.09 -12.82 7.08
C GLU A 96 -0.31 -12.89 7.69
N THR A 97 -0.42 -12.62 8.99
CA THR A 97 -1.71 -12.61 9.66
C THR A 97 -2.56 -11.42 9.23
N VAL A 98 -1.95 -10.25 9.07
CA VAL A 98 -2.65 -9.08 8.50
C VAL A 98 -3.14 -9.38 7.09
N VAL A 99 -2.30 -9.97 6.23
CA VAL A 99 -2.67 -10.39 4.87
C VAL A 99 -3.82 -11.40 4.90
N GLY A 100 -3.76 -12.42 5.76
CA GLY A 100 -4.83 -13.41 5.91
C GLY A 100 -6.15 -12.79 6.37
N ILE A 101 -6.11 -11.82 7.29
CA ILE A 101 -7.29 -11.07 7.71
C ILE A 101 -7.88 -10.29 6.54
N ILE A 102 -7.06 -9.53 5.80
CA ILE A 102 -7.53 -8.76 4.64
C ILE A 102 -8.16 -9.72 3.61
N SER A 103 -7.48 -10.81 3.28
CA SER A 103 -7.96 -11.82 2.34
C SER A 103 -9.32 -12.39 2.76
N SER A 104 -9.53 -12.63 4.06
CA SER A 104 -10.82 -13.11 4.58
C SER A 104 -11.94 -12.07 4.56
N LEU A 105 -11.61 -10.78 4.70
CA LEU A 105 -12.59 -9.70 4.76
C LEU A 105 -12.97 -9.18 3.37
N ILE A 106 -12.06 -9.24 2.39
CA ILE A 106 -12.27 -8.71 1.04
C ILE A 106 -13.58 -9.21 0.39
N PRO A 107 -13.91 -10.52 0.38
CA PRO A 107 -15.13 -10.99 -0.26
C PRO A 107 -16.42 -10.40 0.34
N THR A 108 -16.38 -10.06 1.63
CA THR A 108 -17.53 -9.46 2.32
C THR A 108 -17.71 -7.97 2.00
N GLN A 109 -16.63 -7.30 1.61
CA GLN A 109 -16.60 -5.85 1.37
C GLN A 109 -16.65 -5.52 -0.13
N PHE A 110 -16.21 -6.45 -0.97
CA PHE A 110 -16.06 -6.30 -2.41
C PHE A 110 -16.60 -7.54 -3.13
N PRO A 111 -17.93 -7.59 -3.38
CA PRO A 111 -18.54 -8.69 -4.12
C PRO A 111 -17.84 -8.91 -5.47
N GLY A 112 -17.52 -10.17 -5.79
CA GLY A 112 -16.76 -10.54 -6.98
C GLY A 112 -15.28 -10.82 -6.72
N LEU A 113 -14.76 -10.49 -5.54
CA LEU A 113 -13.45 -10.93 -5.07
C LEU A 113 -13.59 -12.15 -4.15
N TYR A 114 -12.67 -13.11 -4.27
CA TYR A 114 -12.65 -14.34 -3.46
C TYR A 114 -11.54 -14.36 -2.40
N GLY A 115 -10.65 -13.36 -2.41
CA GLY A 115 -9.52 -13.22 -1.50
C GLY A 115 -8.47 -12.29 -2.09
N LEU A 116 -7.34 -12.15 -1.40
CA LEU A 116 -6.14 -11.54 -1.95
C LEU A 116 -5.29 -12.57 -2.70
N GLU A 117 -4.76 -12.16 -3.85
CA GLU A 117 -3.67 -12.87 -4.51
C GLU A 117 -2.33 -12.26 -4.09
N ASP A 118 -1.31 -13.12 -3.93
CA ASP A 118 0.06 -12.68 -3.59
C ASP A 118 0.57 -11.64 -4.59
N ALA A 119 0.31 -11.82 -5.89
CA ALA A 119 0.76 -10.92 -6.95
C ALA A 119 0.27 -9.47 -6.82
N TRP A 120 -0.77 -9.23 -6.01
CA TRP A 120 -1.36 -7.92 -5.72
C TRP A 120 -0.64 -7.21 -4.57
N ILE A 121 0.22 -7.91 -3.83
CA ILE A 121 0.82 -7.44 -2.60
C ILE A 121 2.28 -7.06 -2.86
N LEU A 122 2.64 -5.84 -2.48
CA LEU A 122 4.01 -5.37 -2.36
C LEU A 122 4.34 -5.19 -0.88
N ASP A 123 5.15 -6.10 -0.36
CA ASP A 123 5.72 -6.01 1.00
C ASP A 123 7.14 -5.43 0.94
N THR A 124 7.40 -4.41 1.77
CA THR A 124 8.70 -3.73 1.82
C THR A 124 9.24 -3.64 3.25
N ASP A 125 10.54 -3.92 3.41
CA ASP A 125 11.31 -3.85 4.65
C ASP A 125 12.07 -2.55 4.78
N SER A 126 12.04 -1.92 5.95
CA SER A 126 13.05 -0.93 6.34
C SER A 126 13.51 -1.07 7.79
N SER A 127 13.39 -2.29 8.30
CA SER A 127 13.76 -2.68 9.65
C SER A 127 15.23 -2.42 9.93
N ARG A 128 15.52 -2.19 11.21
CA ARG A 128 16.83 -1.89 11.77
C ARG A 128 16.96 -2.63 13.09
N GLU A 129 18.17 -2.62 13.64
CA GLU A 129 18.48 -3.25 14.93
C GLU A 129 17.44 -2.99 16.03
N LYS A 130 16.96 -1.74 16.17
CA LYS A 130 16.02 -1.32 17.23
C LYS A 130 14.57 -1.12 16.76
N LYS A 131 14.27 -1.44 15.49
CA LYS A 131 12.95 -1.14 14.92
C LYS A 131 12.59 -2.12 13.82
N PHE A 132 11.47 -2.81 13.98
CA PHE A 132 10.80 -3.46 12.88
C PHE A 132 9.97 -2.41 12.12
N SER A 133 10.01 -2.40 10.79
CA SER A 133 9.25 -1.44 9.97
C SER A 133 8.97 -2.01 8.58
N ARG A 134 7.68 -2.21 8.28
CA ARG A 134 7.19 -2.71 7.01
C ARG A 134 6.17 -1.74 6.41
N HIS A 135 6.22 -1.52 5.11
CA HIS A 135 5.05 -1.04 4.37
C HIS A 135 4.48 -2.17 3.54
N LEU A 136 3.16 -2.31 3.56
CA LEU A 136 2.41 -3.25 2.73
C LEU A 136 1.52 -2.45 1.79
N LEU A 137 1.66 -2.64 0.48
CA LEU A 137 0.80 -2.03 -0.53
C LEU A 137 0.02 -3.13 -1.25
N VAL A 138 -1.29 -2.98 -1.36
CA VAL A 138 -2.22 -3.95 -1.93
C VAL A 138 -2.91 -3.32 -3.14
N LYS A 139 -2.54 -3.80 -4.33
CA LYS A 139 -3.05 -3.35 -5.64
C LYS A 139 -3.97 -4.39 -6.23
N ILE A 140 -5.25 -4.30 -5.92
CA ILE A 140 -6.29 -5.13 -6.53
C ILE A 140 -6.50 -4.64 -7.99
N PRO A 141 -6.38 -5.50 -9.01
CA PRO A 141 -6.58 -5.10 -10.40
C PRO A 141 -7.95 -4.45 -10.62
N GLY A 142 -7.96 -3.30 -11.32
CA GLY A 142 -9.19 -2.54 -11.63
C GLY A 142 -9.84 -1.84 -10.43
N MET A 143 -9.30 -1.93 -9.22
CA MET A 143 -9.92 -1.40 -8.00
C MET A 143 -9.01 -0.44 -7.23
N MET A 144 -9.59 0.69 -6.83
CA MET A 144 -8.93 1.71 -6.00
C MET A 144 -9.93 2.36 -5.06
N PHE A 145 -9.46 2.78 -3.88
CA PHE A 145 -10.25 3.60 -2.97
C PHE A 145 -10.35 5.02 -3.50
N ASN A 146 -11.48 5.68 -3.23
CA ASN A 146 -11.73 7.05 -3.69
C ASN A 146 -10.68 8.06 -3.21
N ASN A 147 -10.17 7.86 -1.99
CA ASN A 147 -9.08 8.62 -1.42
C ASN A 147 -8.56 7.99 -0.13
N ILE A 148 -7.56 8.64 0.48
CA ILE A 148 -6.95 8.21 1.75
C ILE A 148 -7.96 8.12 2.90
N ALA A 149 -9.06 8.90 2.90
CA ALA A 149 -10.07 8.80 3.94
C ALA A 149 -10.87 7.50 3.84
N HIS A 150 -11.12 7.00 2.61
CA HIS A 150 -11.75 5.70 2.41
C HIS A 150 -10.82 4.56 2.79
N VAL A 151 -9.52 4.67 2.49
CA VAL A 151 -8.49 3.73 2.98
C VAL A 151 -8.49 3.71 4.51
N ASN A 152 -8.48 4.88 5.16
CA ASN A 152 -8.52 4.99 6.62
C ASN A 152 -9.74 4.27 7.22
N LYS A 153 -10.92 4.45 6.63
CA LYS A 153 -12.15 3.81 7.11
C LYS A 153 -12.06 2.29 7.01
N PHE A 154 -11.58 1.78 5.89
CA PHE A 154 -11.39 0.34 5.70
C PHE A 154 -10.35 -0.24 6.66
N VAL A 155 -9.17 0.39 6.77
CA VAL A 155 -8.12 -0.07 7.71
C VAL A 155 -8.59 0.05 9.17
N SER A 156 -9.36 1.07 9.51
CA SER A 156 -9.97 1.22 10.83
C SER A 156 -10.95 0.08 11.14
N MET A 157 -11.75 -0.35 10.17
CA MET A 157 -12.62 -1.52 10.30
C MET A 157 -11.81 -2.80 10.56
N ILE A 158 -10.71 -3.03 9.82
CA ILE A 158 -9.80 -4.18 10.06
C ILE A 158 -9.23 -4.11 11.48
N CYS A 159 -8.72 -2.95 11.89
CA CYS A 159 -8.17 -2.73 13.23
C CYS A 159 -9.22 -2.99 14.33
N ASN A 160 -10.48 -2.61 14.10
CA ASN A 160 -11.57 -2.89 15.04
C ASN A 160 -11.92 -4.38 15.07
N HIS A 161 -11.96 -5.06 13.92
CA HIS A 161 -12.12 -6.51 13.85
C HIS A 161 -11.06 -7.25 14.65
N ILE A 162 -9.79 -6.86 14.52
CA ILE A 162 -8.67 -7.41 15.30
C ILE A 162 -8.92 -7.20 16.80
N LYS A 163 -9.28 -5.98 17.22
CA LYS A 163 -9.54 -5.64 18.62
C LYS A 163 -10.71 -6.42 19.22
N CYS A 164 -11.84 -6.51 18.51
CA CYS A 164 -13.04 -7.20 18.98
C CYS A 164 -12.85 -8.73 19.12
N ASN A 165 -11.87 -9.28 18.41
CA ASN A 165 -11.52 -10.70 18.42
C ASN A 165 -10.24 -11.02 19.21
N ARG A 166 -9.61 -10.02 19.84
CA ARG A 166 -8.50 -10.23 20.77
C ARG A 166 -8.95 -11.12 21.93
N GLY A 167 -8.13 -12.10 22.28
CA GLY A 167 -8.43 -13.14 23.28
C GLY A 167 -9.42 -14.21 22.83
N LYS A 168 -10.05 -14.05 21.65
CA LYS A 168 -10.94 -15.06 21.04
C LYS A 168 -10.23 -15.81 19.92
N VAL A 169 -9.39 -15.11 19.16
CA VAL A 169 -8.59 -15.66 18.07
C VAL A 169 -7.12 -15.49 18.41
N LEU A 170 -6.44 -16.60 18.76
CA LEU A 170 -5.05 -16.59 19.23
C LEU A 170 -4.08 -15.90 18.25
N SER A 171 -4.31 -16.05 16.95
CA SER A 171 -3.46 -15.40 15.93
C SER A 171 -3.61 -13.87 15.91
N TYR A 172 -4.66 -13.30 16.51
CA TYR A 172 -4.84 -11.85 16.57
C TYR A 172 -4.14 -11.24 17.79
N ASP A 173 -3.90 -12.02 18.84
CA ASP A 173 -3.23 -11.55 20.05
C ASP A 173 -1.78 -11.10 19.76
N LYS A 174 -1.10 -11.79 18.83
CA LYS A 174 0.24 -11.38 18.37
C LYS A 174 0.27 -10.08 17.56
N LEU A 175 -0.87 -9.53 17.15
CA LEU A 175 -0.94 -8.24 16.43
C LEU A 175 -0.90 -7.03 17.38
N PHE A 176 -0.76 -7.28 18.68
CA PHE A 176 -0.55 -6.26 19.69
C PHE A 176 0.92 -6.25 20.11
N VAL A 177 1.51 -5.05 20.08
CA VAL A 177 2.92 -4.81 20.40
C VAL A 177 3.02 -3.81 21.53
N GLU A 178 4.07 -3.94 22.35
CA GLU A 178 4.38 -2.93 23.34
C GLU A 178 4.96 -1.69 22.69
N LYS A 179 4.36 -0.54 23.03
CA LYS A 179 4.81 0.78 22.62
C LYS A 179 5.17 1.58 23.87
N ARG A 180 5.84 2.72 23.68
CA ARG A 180 6.25 3.60 24.79
C ARG A 180 5.09 4.09 25.66
N GLN A 181 3.89 4.18 25.09
CA GLN A 181 2.67 4.66 25.74
C GLN A 181 1.77 3.50 26.21
N GLY A 182 2.28 2.27 26.16
CA GLY A 182 1.54 1.05 26.47
C GLY A 182 1.23 0.20 25.23
N PRO A 183 0.48 -0.91 25.41
CA PRO A 183 0.18 -1.85 24.34
C PRO A 183 -0.65 -1.18 23.23
N GLY A 184 -0.32 -1.47 21.98
CA GLY A 184 -1.04 -0.96 20.83
C GLY A 184 -1.03 -1.92 19.65
N LEU A 185 -1.83 -1.64 18.63
CA LEU A 185 -1.80 -2.43 17.39
C LEU A 185 -0.48 -2.26 16.65
N PHE A 186 -0.06 -3.34 15.99
CA PHE A 186 1.06 -3.39 15.06
C PHE A 186 0.90 -2.44 13.86
N ILE A 187 -0.34 -2.24 13.40
CA ILE A 187 -0.71 -1.33 12.30
C ILE A 187 -0.72 0.11 12.82
N ASP A 188 -0.03 1.02 12.14
CA ASP A 188 -0.06 2.46 12.45
C ASP A 188 -1.19 3.17 11.70
N LEU A 189 -2.20 3.64 12.42
CA LEU A 189 -3.31 4.42 11.87
C LEU A 189 -2.96 5.90 11.68
N ASN A 190 -1.82 6.38 12.19
CA ASN A 190 -1.45 7.80 12.05
C ASN A 190 -1.10 8.17 10.61
N VAL A 191 -0.72 7.19 9.78
CA VAL A 191 -0.36 7.40 8.37
C VAL A 191 -1.54 7.80 7.49
N TYR A 192 -2.78 7.71 7.99
CA TYR A 192 -3.96 8.14 7.25
C TYR A 192 -4.47 9.54 7.66
N LYS A 193 -3.69 10.27 8.47
CA LYS A 193 -3.99 11.67 8.83
C LYS A 193 -3.51 12.60 7.71
N SER A 194 -4.12 13.78 7.58
CA SER A 194 -4.01 14.67 6.41
C SER A 194 -2.56 14.94 5.93
N LYS A 195 -2.35 14.89 4.60
CA LYS A 195 -1.08 15.10 3.88
C LYS A 195 0.03 14.14 4.32
N GLN A 196 -0.14 12.86 3.97
CA GLN A 196 0.85 11.84 4.27
C GLN A 196 1.93 11.79 3.19
N LEU A 197 3.17 11.70 3.65
CA LEU A 197 4.33 11.38 2.83
C LEU A 197 4.69 9.92 3.05
N MET A 198 4.54 9.10 2.01
CA MET A 198 4.90 7.68 2.05
C MET A 198 6.23 7.49 1.32
N ARG A 199 7.20 6.87 1.98
CA ARG A 199 8.53 6.67 1.39
C ARG A 199 8.45 5.69 0.22
N LEU A 200 9.07 6.03 -0.90
CA LEU A 200 9.12 5.15 -2.07
C LEU A 200 10.03 3.93 -1.81
N PRO A 201 9.74 2.77 -2.41
CA PRO A 201 10.66 1.64 -2.43
C PRO A 201 12.03 2.06 -3.00
N PHE A 202 13.10 1.51 -2.41
CA PHE A 202 14.51 1.82 -2.60
C PHE A 202 15.01 3.15 -2.00
N SER A 203 14.13 3.91 -1.34
CA SER A 203 14.51 5.15 -0.67
C SER A 203 14.94 4.96 0.78
N THR A 204 15.83 5.82 1.24
CA THR A 204 16.25 5.94 2.63
C THR A 204 15.41 6.97 3.37
N LYS A 205 15.40 6.85 4.70
CA LYS A 205 14.96 7.95 5.57
C LYS A 205 16.17 8.86 5.82
N GLN A 206 15.96 10.18 5.84
CA GLN A 206 17.04 11.14 6.00
C GLN A 206 17.96 10.76 7.17
N ARG A 207 19.28 10.79 6.93
CA ARG A 207 20.34 10.43 7.91
C ARG A 207 20.38 8.96 8.33
N LEU A 208 19.65 8.08 7.65
CA LEU A 208 19.54 6.68 8.01
C LEU A 208 19.85 5.82 6.78
N SER A 209 20.74 4.84 6.94
CA SER A 209 21.19 3.95 5.86
C SER A 209 20.23 2.80 5.56
N SER A 210 19.07 2.72 6.24
CA SER A 210 18.10 1.66 5.96
C SER A 210 17.24 2.03 4.74
N PHE A 211 17.36 1.24 3.70
CA PHE A 211 16.53 1.31 2.51
C PHE A 211 15.17 0.67 2.77
N LEU A 212 14.13 1.20 2.13
CA LEU A 212 12.86 0.50 2.00
C LEU A 212 12.99 -0.54 0.87
N ARG A 213 13.15 -1.82 1.17
CA ARG A 213 13.44 -2.86 0.16
C ARG A 213 12.25 -3.81 0.01
N PRO A 214 11.78 -4.09 -1.21
CA PRO A 214 10.83 -5.17 -1.45
C PRO A 214 11.35 -6.50 -0.90
N THR A 215 10.49 -7.24 -0.22
CA THR A 215 10.85 -8.51 0.42
C THR A 215 10.79 -9.70 -0.53
N GLY A 216 9.93 -9.60 -1.55
CA GLY A 216 9.63 -10.69 -2.48
C GLY A 216 8.76 -11.80 -1.90
N ARG A 217 8.26 -11.67 -0.66
CA ARG A 217 7.50 -12.72 0.04
C ARG A 217 6.17 -13.08 -0.61
N PHE A 218 5.55 -12.14 -1.31
CA PHE A 218 4.27 -12.32 -1.99
C PHE A 218 4.43 -12.31 -3.52
N GLY A 219 5.49 -12.96 -4.02
CA GLY A 219 5.69 -13.10 -5.46
C GLY A 219 6.03 -11.82 -6.23
N THR A 220 6.21 -10.68 -5.55
CA THR A 220 6.75 -9.47 -6.20
C THR A 220 8.20 -9.73 -6.61
N PRO A 221 8.53 -9.80 -7.91
CA PRO A 221 9.91 -9.98 -8.33
C PRO A 221 10.75 -8.77 -7.94
N ALA A 222 12.06 -8.96 -7.84
CA ALA A 222 12.99 -7.85 -7.65
C ALA A 222 12.75 -6.79 -8.73
N PHE A 223 12.46 -5.54 -8.33
CA PHE A 223 12.28 -4.44 -9.28
C PHE A 223 13.61 -4.20 -9.99
N THR A 224 13.64 -4.48 -11.28
CA THR A 224 14.77 -4.18 -12.15
C THR A 224 14.33 -3.17 -13.19
N ILE A 225 15.28 -2.45 -13.77
CA ILE A 225 15.02 -1.52 -14.88
C ILE A 225 14.40 -2.22 -16.11
N HIS A 226 14.46 -3.55 -16.17
CA HIS A 226 13.89 -4.35 -17.25
C HIS A 226 12.45 -4.80 -16.97
N ASN A 227 11.98 -4.72 -15.72
CA ASN A 227 10.63 -5.11 -15.34
C ASN A 227 9.73 -3.88 -15.11
N LEU A 228 9.55 -3.12 -16.18
CA LEU A 228 8.83 -1.84 -16.21
C LEU A 228 7.35 -1.95 -15.80
N GLN A 229 6.73 -3.11 -15.99
CA GLN A 229 5.34 -3.35 -15.55
C GLN A 229 5.23 -3.38 -14.03
N GLU A 230 6.21 -3.97 -13.35
CA GLU A 230 6.24 -4.03 -11.89
C GLU A 230 6.45 -2.66 -11.26
N LEU A 231 7.08 -1.70 -11.97
CA LEU A 231 7.29 -0.34 -11.46
C LEU A 231 6.00 0.34 -11.03
N ARG A 232 4.88 0.03 -11.67
CA ARG A 232 3.56 0.58 -11.30
C ARG A 232 3.10 0.12 -9.93
N LYS A 233 3.63 -0.99 -9.43
CA LYS A 233 3.28 -1.53 -8.13
C LYS A 233 3.81 -0.71 -6.96
N ILE A 234 4.72 0.23 -7.18
CA ILE A 234 5.32 1.02 -6.09
C ILE A 234 4.49 2.21 -5.65
N PHE A 235 3.64 2.74 -6.54
CA PHE A 235 2.87 3.95 -6.28
C PHE A 235 1.56 3.62 -5.59
N ILE A 236 1.24 4.41 -4.57
CA ILE A 236 0.01 4.29 -3.79
C ILE A 236 -1.13 5.04 -4.47
N SER A 237 -0.88 6.21 -5.05
CA SER A 237 -1.88 7.04 -5.72
C SER A 237 -2.15 6.57 -7.15
N GLU A 238 -3.35 6.89 -7.65
CA GLU A 238 -3.77 6.61 -9.03
C GLU A 238 -2.80 7.23 -10.04
N THR A 239 -2.27 6.37 -10.92
CA THR A 239 -1.45 6.73 -12.07
C THR A 239 -2.30 6.76 -13.34
N ASN A 240 -1.80 7.39 -14.41
CA ASN A 240 -2.52 7.43 -15.69
C ASN A 240 -2.75 6.04 -16.29
N VAL A 241 -1.98 5.03 -15.86
CA VAL A 241 -2.10 3.66 -16.38
C VAL A 241 -3.21 2.88 -15.67
N ASP A 242 -3.47 3.17 -14.39
CA ASP A 242 -4.61 2.59 -13.67
C ASP A 242 -5.94 2.97 -14.34
N ILE A 243 -5.96 4.07 -15.12
CA ILE A 243 -7.10 4.52 -15.95
C ILE A 243 -7.22 3.72 -17.27
N CYS A 244 -6.11 3.20 -17.80
CA CYS A 244 -6.09 2.47 -19.08
C CYS A 244 -6.36 0.97 -18.93
N GLN A 245 -6.28 0.42 -17.72
CA GLN A 245 -6.75 -0.93 -17.43
C GLN A 245 -8.27 -0.89 -17.18
N ASP A 246 -9.03 -0.82 -18.30
CA ASP A 246 -10.23 -1.64 -18.60
C ASP A 246 -11.54 -0.91 -19.00
N PRO A 247 -12.10 -1.26 -20.18
CA PRO A 247 -13.55 -1.22 -20.42
C PRO A 247 -14.22 -2.59 -20.66
N GLU A 248 -13.50 -3.72 -20.71
CA GLU A 248 -14.07 -5.00 -21.21
C GLU A 248 -13.99 -6.21 -20.25
N LEU A 249 -13.23 -6.17 -19.14
CA LEU A 249 -13.13 -7.30 -18.21
C LEU A 249 -14.21 -7.32 -17.11
N PHE A 250 -14.93 -6.22 -16.90
CA PHE A 250 -16.07 -6.18 -15.97
C PHE A 250 -17.30 -5.52 -16.64
N ASN A 251 -18.25 -6.34 -17.10
CA ASN A 251 -19.64 -5.92 -17.35
C ASN A 251 -20.42 -5.67 -16.04
N GLY A 252 -19.71 -5.39 -14.93
CA GLY A 252 -20.25 -4.88 -13.69
C GLY A 252 -19.89 -3.41 -13.59
N GLU A 253 -20.86 -2.59 -13.17
CA GLU A 253 -20.75 -1.14 -12.96
C GLU A 253 -19.35 -0.74 -12.44
N LYS A 254 -18.77 0.35 -12.99
CA LYS A 254 -17.50 0.94 -12.51
C LYS A 254 -17.49 0.92 -10.98
N GLY A 255 -16.70 0.01 -10.41
CA GLY A 255 -16.71 -0.25 -8.97
C GLY A 255 -16.08 0.91 -8.21
N GLU A 256 -16.89 1.90 -7.87
CA GLU A 256 -16.56 2.85 -6.82
C GLU A 256 -16.56 2.08 -5.49
N ILE A 257 -15.44 2.12 -4.76
CA ILE A 257 -15.42 1.60 -3.38
C ILE A 257 -16.12 2.63 -2.49
N ASP A 258 -17.45 2.67 -2.57
CA ASP A 258 -18.26 3.39 -1.59
C ASP A 258 -18.37 2.53 -0.33
N THR A 259 -17.65 2.95 0.70
CA THR A 259 -17.70 2.34 2.03
C THR A 259 -19.02 2.63 2.77
N GLY A 260 -20.04 3.17 2.09
CA GLY A 260 -21.36 3.52 2.63
C GLY A 260 -22.13 2.38 3.29
N CYS A 261 -21.75 1.11 3.07
CA CYS A 261 -22.35 -0.02 3.77
C CYS A 261 -21.76 -0.18 5.18
N VAL A 262 -22.38 0.53 6.12
CA VAL A 262 -22.27 0.26 7.56
C VAL A 262 -22.70 -1.18 7.83
N LEU A 263 -21.78 -2.03 8.29
CA LEU A 263 -22.16 -3.33 8.85
C LEU A 263 -22.88 -3.13 10.18
N GLN A 264 -24.12 -3.61 10.23
CA GLN A 264 -24.73 -4.07 11.47
C GLN A 264 -23.88 -5.21 12.04
N SER A 265 -23.70 -5.20 13.35
CA SER A 265 -22.72 -5.98 14.12
C SER A 265 -22.93 -7.50 14.16
N ASP A 266 -23.95 -8.03 13.50
CA ASP A 266 -24.41 -9.39 13.76
C ASP A 266 -24.46 -10.17 12.44
N ASN A 267 -23.37 -10.89 12.12
CA ASN A 267 -23.36 -12.18 11.42
C ASN A 267 -21.93 -12.54 10.95
N PHE A 268 -21.08 -12.97 11.89
CA PHE A 268 -19.97 -13.86 11.57
C PHE A 268 -20.21 -15.17 12.31
N HIS A 269 -20.90 -16.10 11.66
CA HIS A 269 -20.97 -17.48 12.13
C HIS A 269 -19.61 -18.15 11.89
N THR A 270 -18.98 -18.53 12.99
CA THR A 270 -17.83 -19.42 13.01
C THR A 270 -18.29 -20.82 12.59
N SER A 271 -17.97 -21.23 11.36
CA SER A 271 -18.03 -22.63 10.98
C SER A 271 -16.95 -23.39 11.76
N THR A 272 -17.35 -23.99 12.88
CA THR A 272 -16.56 -24.98 13.60
C THR A 272 -16.57 -26.26 12.78
N VAL A 273 -15.41 -26.68 12.28
CA VAL A 273 -15.21 -28.00 11.71
C VAL A 273 -15.33 -28.99 12.86
N GLY A 274 -16.45 -29.71 12.90
CA GLY A 274 -16.70 -30.80 13.84
C GLY A 274 -15.73 -31.94 13.61
N SER A 275 -14.99 -32.28 14.65
CA SER A 275 -14.23 -33.52 14.78
C SER A 275 -15.19 -34.70 14.83
N SER A 276 -15.08 -35.62 13.86
CA SER A 276 -15.70 -36.95 13.93
C SER A 276 -14.62 -38.00 14.25
N SER A 277 -14.55 -38.38 15.53
CA SER A 277 -14.22 -39.74 15.99
C SER A 277 -15.54 -40.32 16.51
N CYS A 278 -15.93 -41.59 16.40
CA CYS A 278 -15.21 -42.85 16.32
C CYS A 278 -16.22 -43.97 15.95
N ALA A 279 -15.70 -45.07 15.40
CA ALA A 279 -16.14 -46.48 15.51
C ALA A 279 -17.63 -46.87 15.38
N ILE A 280 -17.97 -47.75 14.43
CA ILE A 280 -17.94 -49.23 14.58
C ILE A 280 -17.36 -49.82 13.29
#